data_AF-E6KT48-F1
#
_entry.id   AF-E6KT48-F1
#
_cell.length_a   1.000
_cell.length_b   1.000
_cell.length_c   1.000
_cell.angle_alpha   90.00
_cell.angle_beta   90.00
_cell.angle_gamma   90.00
#
_symmetry.space_group_name_H-M   'P 1'
#
loop_
_entity.id
_entity.type
_entity.pdbx_description
1 polymer ?
#
loop_
_entity_poly.entity_id
_entity_poly.type
_entity_poly.pdbx_seq_one_letter_code
_entity_poly.pdbx_strand_id
1 'polypeptide(L)'
;MFNIHLIREPWRDIPTAKALQRLANGIKEQEGREANDSELRDLTGLSMERVRQLRYVMTLPDEWQKYIREERIPLNFFWELKKNVVDALRRKRPAILDEFGEDRVSAAFVQKRLDQVITDTVSLRKVSPIINFAAQDAEANGTGRSPIDASIRELIEKPDATIDDAYEDTVQMMVEVDKLGRRTSSMIAVFSRLLSQTAGTVENDDVKRLGHNLITQLAALLDAYETSA
;
A
#
# COMPACT_ATOMS: atom_id res chain seq x y z
N MET A 1 42.01 20.20 -1.98
CA MET A 1 41.26 18.97 -2.29
C MET A 1 39.83 19.39 -2.58
N PHE A 2 39.45 19.50 -3.84
CA PHE A 2 38.11 19.97 -4.23
C PHE A 2 37.15 18.79 -4.21
N ASN A 3 36.27 18.72 -3.21
CA ASN A 3 35.08 17.89 -3.25
C ASN A 3 34.09 18.54 -4.21
N ILE A 4 34.26 18.29 -5.51
CA ILE A 4 33.19 18.49 -6.48
C ILE A 4 32.18 17.38 -6.18
N HIS A 5 31.26 17.62 -5.25
CA HIS A 5 30.01 16.89 -5.27
C HIS A 5 29.36 17.23 -6.61
N LEU A 6 29.57 16.34 -7.59
CA LEU A 6 28.80 16.26 -8.82
C LEU A 6 27.34 16.12 -8.41
N ILE A 7 26.68 17.25 -8.16
CA ILE A 7 25.23 17.35 -8.10
C ILE A 7 24.78 17.11 -9.54
N ARG A 8 24.73 15.84 -9.95
CA ARG A 8 23.93 15.45 -11.10
C ARG A 8 22.50 15.69 -10.67
N GLU A 9 21.84 16.66 -11.29
CA GLU A 9 20.40 16.76 -11.17
C GLU A 9 19.82 15.38 -11.48
N PRO A 10 18.99 14.82 -10.57
CA PRO A 10 18.36 13.55 -10.82
C PRO A 10 17.57 13.65 -12.13
N TRP A 11 17.73 12.65 -12.98
CA TRP A 11 16.94 12.59 -14.22
C TRP A 11 15.46 12.58 -13.87
N ARG A 12 14.67 13.40 -14.58
CA ARG A 12 13.22 13.42 -14.44
C ARG A 12 12.62 12.05 -14.78
N ASP A 13 11.46 11.76 -14.18
CA ASP A 13 10.78 10.46 -14.28
C ASP A 13 10.53 10.02 -15.73
N ILE A 14 9.92 10.89 -16.55
CA ILE A 14 9.55 10.56 -17.94
C ILE A 14 10.79 10.27 -18.83
N PRO A 15 11.84 11.12 -18.88
CA PRO A 15 13.06 10.79 -19.60
C PRO A 15 13.69 9.46 -19.18
N THR A 16 13.74 9.21 -17.87
CA THR A 16 14.31 7.97 -17.31
C THR A 16 13.50 6.75 -17.75
N ALA A 17 12.17 6.84 -17.70
CA ALA A 17 11.28 5.78 -18.14
C ALA A 17 11.45 5.48 -19.65
N LYS A 18 11.59 6.51 -20.49
CA LYS A 18 11.86 6.35 -21.92
C LYS A 18 13.22 5.68 -22.19
N ALA A 19 14.26 6.04 -21.43
CA ALA A 19 15.57 5.40 -21.55
C ALA A 19 15.49 3.93 -21.14
N LEU A 20 14.79 3.61 -20.05
CA LEU A 20 14.55 2.24 -19.59
C LEU A 20 13.78 1.42 -20.64
N GLN A 21 12.76 2.01 -21.28
CA GLN A 21 12.01 1.36 -22.35
C GLN A 21 12.88 1.07 -23.59
N ARG A 22 13.76 2.00 -23.97
CA ARG A 22 14.72 1.79 -25.06
C ARG A 22 15.69 0.65 -24.76
N LEU A 23 16.18 0.56 -23.52
CA LEU A 23 17.02 -0.54 -23.08
C LEU A 23 16.28 -1.89 -23.17
N ALA A 24 15.04 -1.94 -22.66
CA ALA A 24 14.21 -3.14 -22.74
C ALA A 24 13.94 -3.57 -24.20
N ASN A 25 13.66 -2.62 -25.09
CA ASN A 25 13.46 -2.89 -26.51
C ASN A 25 14.75 -3.41 -27.17
N GLY A 26 15.92 -2.85 -26.84
CA GLY A 26 17.20 -3.33 -27.35
C GLY A 26 17.50 -4.78 -26.96
N ILE A 27 17.18 -5.17 -25.72
CA ILE A 27 17.30 -6.57 -25.26
C ILE A 27 16.34 -7.46 -26.05
N LYS A 28 15.09 -7.02 -26.27
CA LYS A 28 14.12 -7.76 -27.07
C LYS A 28 14.58 -7.97 -28.51
N GLU A 29 15.18 -6.96 -29.13
CA GLU A 29 15.72 -7.05 -30.49
C GLU A 29 16.92 -7.99 -30.58
N GLN A 30 17.78 -8.02 -29.54
CA GLN A 30 18.98 -8.85 -29.52
C GLN A 30 18.72 -10.31 -29.13
N GLU A 31 17.84 -10.53 -28.15
CA GLU A 31 17.64 -11.85 -27.53
C GLU A 31 16.29 -12.49 -27.87
N GLY A 32 15.40 -11.76 -28.57
CA GLY A 32 14.06 -12.25 -28.93
C GLY A 32 13.10 -12.41 -27.76
N ARG A 33 13.46 -11.94 -26.56
CA ARG A 33 12.64 -12.03 -25.34
C ARG A 33 12.49 -10.68 -24.64
N GLU A 34 11.39 -10.50 -23.93
CA GLU A 34 11.19 -9.32 -23.07
C GLU A 34 12.20 -9.30 -21.93
N ALA A 35 12.75 -8.11 -21.65
CA ALA A 35 13.62 -7.90 -20.49
C ALA A 35 12.82 -8.04 -19.20
N ASN A 36 13.34 -8.83 -18.26
CA ASN A 36 12.70 -8.98 -16.95
C ASN A 36 13.14 -7.86 -15.99
N ASP A 37 12.37 -7.62 -14.92
CA ASP A 37 12.66 -6.53 -13.98
C ASP A 37 14.03 -6.68 -13.28
N SER A 38 14.48 -7.92 -13.02
CA SER A 38 15.75 -8.18 -12.34
C SER A 38 16.93 -7.84 -13.24
N GLU A 39 16.86 -8.20 -14.52
CA GLU A 39 17.86 -7.88 -15.52
C GLU A 39 17.96 -6.37 -15.74
N LEU A 40 16.82 -5.68 -15.85
CA LEU A 40 16.79 -4.22 -15.96
C LEU A 40 17.36 -3.55 -14.70
N ARG A 41 17.09 -4.10 -13.51
CA ARG A 41 17.70 -3.65 -12.25
C ARG A 41 19.21 -3.79 -12.30
N ASP A 42 19.71 -4.96 -12.69
CA ASP A 42 21.14 -5.27 -12.70
C ASP A 42 21.90 -4.40 -13.72
N LEU A 43 21.28 -4.09 -14.86
CA LEU A 43 21.86 -3.23 -15.90
C LEU A 43 21.82 -1.74 -15.56
N THR A 44 20.81 -1.27 -14.83
CA THR A 44 20.61 0.17 -14.58
C THR A 44 21.05 0.61 -13.18
N GLY A 45 21.24 -0.32 -12.24
CA GLY A 45 21.50 -0.02 -10.83
C GLY A 45 20.32 0.59 -10.08
N LEU A 46 19.15 0.70 -10.72
CA LEU A 46 17.91 1.17 -10.09
C LEU A 46 17.35 0.09 -9.16
N SER A 47 16.56 0.47 -8.14
CA SER A 47 15.86 -0.53 -7.34
C SER A 47 14.77 -1.25 -8.14
N MET A 48 14.41 -2.49 -7.76
CA MET A 48 13.30 -3.24 -8.41
C MET A 48 12.01 -2.43 -8.46
N GLU A 49 11.68 -1.75 -7.36
CA GLU A 49 10.48 -0.92 -7.30
C GLU A 49 10.56 0.27 -8.27
N ARG A 50 11.72 0.91 -8.36
CA ARG A 50 11.93 2.02 -9.29
C ARG A 50 11.82 1.57 -10.75
N VAL A 51 12.36 0.40 -11.10
CA VAL A 51 12.20 -0.19 -12.43
C VAL A 51 10.71 -0.40 -12.75
N ARG A 52 9.96 -1.00 -11.83
CA ARG A 52 8.51 -1.24 -12.00
C ARG A 52 7.71 0.05 -12.15
N GLN A 53 8.00 1.05 -11.33
CA GLN A 53 7.37 2.37 -11.42
C GLN A 53 7.60 2.99 -12.80
N LEU A 54 8.85 3.04 -13.26
CA LEU A 54 9.22 3.63 -14.55
C LEU A 54 8.60 2.89 -15.73
N ARG A 55 8.54 1.55 -15.67
CA ARG A 55 7.81 0.75 -16.67
C ARG A 55 6.32 1.07 -16.68
N TYR A 56 5.72 1.20 -15.51
CA TYR A 56 4.29 1.53 -15.38
C TYR A 56 3.94 2.89 -15.96
N VAL A 57 4.81 3.90 -15.84
CA VAL A 57 4.57 5.22 -16.48
C VAL A 57 4.32 5.10 -17.98
N MET A 58 5.06 4.23 -18.65
CA MET A 58 4.96 4.07 -20.10
C MET A 58 3.64 3.41 -20.52
N THR A 59 2.88 2.84 -19.58
CA THR A 59 1.54 2.30 -19.83
C THR A 59 0.43 3.31 -19.53
N LEU A 60 0.75 4.48 -18.95
CA LEU A 60 -0.24 5.51 -18.63
C LEU A 60 -0.65 6.30 -19.88
N PRO A 61 -1.89 6.85 -19.92
CA PRO A 61 -2.30 7.79 -20.96
C PRO A 61 -1.36 8.99 -21.11
N ASP A 62 -1.20 9.50 -22.33
CA ASP A 62 -0.31 10.62 -22.65
C ASP A 62 -0.59 11.87 -21.80
N GLU A 63 -1.86 12.12 -21.48
CA GLU A 63 -2.28 13.21 -20.61
C GLU A 63 -1.66 13.10 -19.20
N TRP A 64 -1.65 11.90 -18.63
CA TRP A 64 -1.10 11.68 -17.29
C TRP A 64 0.42 11.68 -17.31
N GLN A 65 1.04 11.18 -18.38
CA GLN A 65 2.48 11.33 -18.60
C GLN A 65 2.87 12.81 -18.70
N LYS A 66 2.00 13.67 -19.26
CA LYS A 66 2.18 15.12 -19.28
C LYS A 66 2.10 15.72 -17.88
N TYR A 67 1.14 15.30 -17.03
CA TYR A 67 1.07 15.73 -15.63
C TYR A 67 2.34 15.41 -14.84
N ILE A 68 2.93 14.24 -15.06
CA ILE A 68 4.21 13.85 -14.44
C ILE A 68 5.35 14.71 -14.98
N ARG A 69 5.39 14.96 -16.29
CA ARG A 69 6.44 15.77 -16.94
C ARG A 69 6.44 17.22 -16.45
N GLU A 70 5.25 17.78 -16.23
CA GLU A 70 5.01 19.13 -15.74
C GLU A 70 5.10 19.22 -14.21
N GLU A 71 5.44 18.11 -13.52
CA GLU A 71 5.56 18.02 -12.06
C GLU A 71 4.26 18.40 -11.32
N ARG A 72 3.11 18.39 -12.01
CA ARG A 72 1.78 18.66 -11.43
C ARG A 72 1.32 17.52 -10.52
N ILE A 73 1.61 16.28 -10.93
CA ILE A 73 1.32 15.08 -10.15
C ILE A 73 2.57 14.20 -10.15
N PRO A 74 3.12 13.83 -8.98
CA PRO A 74 4.32 13.02 -8.91
C PRO A 74 4.04 11.60 -9.43
N LEU A 75 5.02 10.96 -10.06
CA LEU A 75 4.93 9.55 -10.48
C LEU A 75 4.47 8.65 -9.33
N ASN A 76 5.00 8.87 -8.13
CA ASN A 76 4.66 8.06 -6.97
C ASN A 76 3.14 8.02 -6.69
N PHE A 77 2.40 9.10 -7.03
CA PHE A 77 0.94 9.11 -6.91
C PHE A 77 0.29 8.03 -7.78
N PHE A 78 0.64 7.98 -9.07
CA PHE A 78 0.07 6.99 -10.00
C PHE A 78 0.45 5.57 -9.60
N TRP A 79 1.67 5.36 -9.09
CA TRP A 79 2.09 4.06 -8.59
C TRP A 79 1.28 3.61 -7.36
N GLU A 80 1.10 4.50 -6.39
CA GLU A 80 0.30 4.22 -5.19
C GLU A 80 -1.19 4.05 -5.55
N LEU A 81 -1.70 4.79 -6.53
CA LEU A 81 -3.07 4.65 -7.05
C LEU A 81 -3.27 3.25 -7.65
N LYS A 82 -2.36 2.83 -8.53
CA LYS A 82 -2.40 1.48 -9.12
C LYS A 82 -2.36 0.40 -8.03
N LYS A 83 -1.43 0.51 -7.08
CA LYS A 83 -1.16 -0.53 -6.09
C LYS A 83 -2.25 -0.63 -5.01
N ASN A 84 -2.68 0.50 -4.47
CA ASN A 84 -3.57 0.53 -3.30
C ASN A 84 -5.05 0.63 -3.66
N VAL A 85 -5.38 1.08 -4.89
CA VAL A 85 -6.76 1.22 -5.34
C VAL A 85 -7.06 0.17 -6.41
N VAL A 86 -6.46 0.30 -7.60
CA VAL A 86 -6.82 -0.55 -8.75
C VAL A 86 -6.52 -2.03 -8.51
N ASP A 87 -5.28 -2.36 -8.14
CA ASP A 87 -4.84 -3.73 -7.91
C ASP A 87 -5.55 -4.35 -6.68
N ALA A 88 -5.89 -3.53 -5.69
CA ALA A 88 -6.63 -3.96 -4.50
C ALA A 88 -8.07 -4.30 -4.87
N LEU A 89 -8.77 -3.42 -5.59
CA LEU A 89 -10.12 -3.66 -6.10
C LEU A 89 -10.14 -4.90 -7.00
N ARG A 90 -9.21 -5.02 -7.95
CA ARG A 90 -9.14 -6.17 -8.87
C ARG A 90 -9.03 -7.51 -8.13
N ARG A 91 -8.23 -7.56 -7.06
CA ARG A 91 -7.98 -8.79 -6.31
C ARG A 91 -9.07 -9.14 -5.29
N LYS A 92 -9.70 -8.13 -4.69
CA LYS A 92 -10.53 -8.30 -3.49
C LYS A 92 -12.00 -7.96 -3.71
N ARG A 93 -12.29 -6.99 -4.57
CA ARG A 93 -13.66 -6.53 -4.89
C ARG A 93 -13.82 -6.33 -6.42
N PRO A 94 -13.60 -7.37 -7.25
CA PRO A 94 -13.62 -7.22 -8.71
C PRO A 94 -14.95 -6.69 -9.24
N ALA A 95 -16.07 -7.03 -8.60
CA ALA A 95 -17.39 -6.52 -8.98
C ALA A 95 -17.50 -4.99 -8.98
N ILE A 96 -16.81 -4.30 -8.07
CA ILE A 96 -16.77 -2.82 -8.06
C ILE A 96 -15.90 -2.32 -9.21
N LEU A 97 -14.77 -2.97 -9.47
CA LEU A 97 -13.90 -2.59 -10.59
C LEU A 97 -14.59 -2.79 -11.94
N ASP A 98 -15.37 -3.87 -12.09
CA ASP A 98 -16.13 -4.17 -13.30
C ASP A 98 -17.29 -3.19 -13.52
N GLU A 99 -17.90 -2.67 -12.43
CA GLU A 99 -18.98 -1.68 -12.46
C GLU A 99 -18.51 -0.32 -13.01
N PHE A 100 -17.35 0.16 -12.56
CA PHE A 100 -16.84 1.49 -12.95
C PHE A 100 -15.85 1.44 -14.12
N GLY A 101 -15.09 0.37 -14.23
CA GLY A 101 -13.92 0.27 -15.11
C GLY A 101 -12.67 0.88 -14.48
N GLU A 102 -11.51 0.28 -14.75
CA GLU A 102 -10.21 0.72 -14.24
C GLU A 102 -9.87 2.16 -14.62
N ASP A 103 -10.17 2.56 -15.84
CA ASP A 103 -9.89 3.90 -16.35
C ASP A 103 -10.71 4.97 -15.60
N ARG A 104 -11.99 4.68 -15.33
CA ARG A 104 -12.88 5.61 -14.62
C ARG A 104 -12.48 5.75 -13.16
N VAL A 105 -12.14 4.63 -12.50
CA VAL A 105 -11.61 4.66 -11.13
C VAL A 105 -10.33 5.50 -11.08
N SER A 106 -9.38 5.21 -11.97
CA SER A 106 -8.11 5.93 -11.99
C SER A 106 -8.30 7.42 -12.28
N ALA A 107 -9.16 7.77 -13.24
CA ALA A 107 -9.48 9.15 -13.59
C ALA A 107 -10.14 9.91 -12.41
N ALA A 108 -11.04 9.28 -11.65
CA ALA A 108 -11.67 9.90 -10.49
C ALA A 108 -10.63 10.31 -9.44
N PHE A 109 -9.69 9.44 -9.10
CA PHE A 109 -8.63 9.76 -8.14
C PHE A 109 -7.62 10.79 -8.68
N VAL A 110 -7.32 10.76 -9.98
CA VAL A 110 -6.50 11.79 -10.62
C VAL A 110 -7.20 13.15 -10.58
N GLN A 111 -8.50 13.19 -10.84
CA GLN A 111 -9.28 14.42 -10.78
C GLN A 111 -9.31 14.98 -9.35
N LYS A 112 -9.54 14.15 -8.33
CA LYS A 112 -9.42 14.54 -6.92
C LYS A 112 -8.05 15.12 -6.55
N ARG A 113 -6.98 14.61 -7.15
CA ARG A 113 -5.63 15.15 -6.97
C ARG A 113 -5.48 16.54 -7.60
N LEU A 114 -6.05 16.72 -8.79
CA LEU A 114 -6.06 18.02 -9.47
C LEU A 114 -6.87 19.05 -8.67
N ASP A 115 -8.01 18.63 -8.11
CA ASP A 115 -8.91 19.45 -7.31
C ASP A 115 -8.43 19.67 -5.86
N GLN A 116 -7.23 19.19 -5.51
CA GLN A 116 -6.62 19.29 -4.18
C GLN A 116 -7.39 18.60 -3.04
N VAL A 117 -8.33 17.70 -3.37
CA VAL A 117 -9.01 16.84 -2.39
C VAL A 117 -8.03 15.79 -1.84
N ILE A 118 -7.14 15.27 -2.70
CA ILE A 118 -6.04 14.38 -2.28
C ILE A 118 -4.73 15.16 -2.33
N THR A 119 -4.30 15.70 -1.19
CA THR A 119 -3.12 16.59 -1.10
C THR A 119 -1.79 15.85 -1.02
N ASP A 120 -1.80 14.57 -0.64
CA ASP A 120 -0.61 13.74 -0.47
C ASP A 120 -0.73 12.37 -1.17
N THR A 121 0.40 11.66 -1.32
CA THR A 121 0.41 10.30 -1.91
C THR A 121 0.22 9.19 -0.88
N VAL A 122 0.33 9.51 0.41
CA VAL A 122 0.30 8.56 1.52
C VAL A 122 -1.14 8.19 1.87
N SER A 123 -2.09 9.12 1.74
CA SER A 123 -3.52 8.90 1.92
C SER A 123 -4.06 7.78 1.05
N LEU A 124 -3.56 7.60 -0.18
CA LEU A 124 -3.92 6.45 -1.04
C LEU A 124 -3.65 5.09 -0.38
N ARG A 125 -2.68 5.00 0.55
CA ARG A 125 -2.38 3.77 1.28
C ARG A 125 -3.48 3.38 2.26
N LYS A 126 -4.37 4.30 2.63
CA LYS A 126 -5.56 4.05 3.48
C LYS A 126 -6.68 3.35 2.72
N VAL A 127 -6.72 3.48 1.38
CA VAL A 127 -7.77 2.86 0.54
C VAL A 127 -7.66 1.33 0.52
N SER A 128 -6.44 0.80 0.45
CA SER A 128 -6.22 -0.66 0.43
C SER A 128 -6.78 -1.36 1.69
N PRO A 129 -6.53 -0.88 2.93
CA PRO A 129 -7.25 -1.32 4.11
C PRO A 129 -8.77 -1.32 3.93
N ILE A 130 -9.39 -0.20 3.52
CA ILE A 130 -10.85 -0.11 3.33
C ILE A 130 -11.37 -1.27 2.45
N ILE A 131 -10.70 -1.50 1.31
CA ILE A 131 -11.03 -2.58 0.37
C ILE A 131 -10.86 -3.96 1.01
N ASN A 132 -9.77 -4.19 1.75
CA ASN A 132 -9.51 -5.47 2.39
C ASN A 132 -10.57 -5.79 3.46
N PHE A 133 -10.98 -4.80 4.24
CA PHE A 133 -12.03 -4.99 5.26
C PHE A 133 -13.39 -5.21 4.63
N ALA A 134 -13.73 -4.48 3.56
CA ALA A 134 -14.94 -4.76 2.78
C ALA A 134 -14.97 -6.21 2.25
N ALA A 135 -13.81 -6.75 1.86
CA ALA A 135 -13.72 -8.14 1.43
C ALA A 135 -13.90 -9.13 2.60
N GLN A 136 -13.26 -8.88 3.74
CA GLN A 136 -13.39 -9.73 4.93
C GLN A 136 -14.83 -9.75 5.47
N ASP A 137 -15.47 -8.59 5.54
CA ASP A 137 -16.86 -8.47 5.99
C ASP A 137 -17.84 -9.18 5.04
N ALA A 138 -17.63 -9.03 3.73
CA ALA A 138 -18.43 -9.74 2.73
C ALA A 138 -18.27 -11.27 2.79
N GLU A 139 -17.06 -11.76 3.10
CA GLU A 139 -16.78 -13.17 3.34
C GLU A 139 -17.46 -13.67 4.63
N ALA A 140 -17.35 -12.90 5.73
CA ALA A 140 -17.93 -13.25 7.03
C ALA A 140 -19.47 -13.33 6.99
N ASN A 141 -20.11 -12.41 6.27
CA ASN A 141 -21.57 -12.35 6.16
C ASN A 141 -22.13 -13.31 5.09
N GLY A 142 -21.29 -13.93 4.26
CA GLY A 142 -21.69 -14.91 3.24
C GLY A 142 -22.52 -14.35 2.08
N THR A 143 -22.73 -13.03 2.02
CA THR A 143 -23.56 -12.37 1.00
C THR A 143 -22.73 -11.87 -0.19
N GLY A 144 -21.40 -11.86 -0.08
CA GLY A 144 -20.50 -11.26 -1.07
C GLY A 144 -20.56 -9.72 -1.12
N ARG A 145 -21.38 -9.09 -0.27
CA ARG A 145 -21.57 -7.64 -0.18
C ARG A 145 -21.14 -7.15 1.20
N SER A 146 -20.61 -5.94 1.24
CA SER A 146 -20.30 -5.25 2.48
C SER A 146 -20.96 -3.87 2.47
N PRO A 147 -21.49 -3.37 3.61
CA PRO A 147 -21.90 -1.97 3.71
C PRO A 147 -20.75 -1.01 3.37
N ILE A 148 -19.48 -1.42 3.56
CA ILE A 148 -18.28 -0.66 3.23
C ILE A 148 -18.15 -0.44 1.71
N ASP A 149 -18.79 -1.29 0.88
CA ASP A 149 -18.80 -1.08 -0.58
C ASP A 149 -19.45 0.26 -0.96
N ALA A 150 -20.40 0.77 -0.16
CA ALA A 150 -21.02 2.06 -0.41
C ALA A 150 -20.00 3.20 -0.31
N SER A 151 -19.15 3.20 0.71
CA SER A 151 -18.09 4.19 0.87
C SER A 151 -17.01 4.08 -0.20
N ILE A 152 -16.70 2.87 -0.67
CA ILE A 152 -15.79 2.68 -1.81
C ILE A 152 -16.38 3.30 -3.09
N ARG A 153 -17.68 3.11 -3.34
CA ARG A 153 -18.38 3.75 -4.48
C ARG A 153 -18.41 5.26 -4.34
N GLU A 154 -18.71 5.75 -3.15
CA GLU A 154 -18.74 7.18 -2.85
C GLU A 154 -17.38 7.85 -3.10
N LEU A 155 -16.27 7.20 -2.71
CA LEU A 155 -14.92 7.64 -3.03
C LEU A 155 -14.65 7.72 -4.54
N ILE A 156 -15.32 6.92 -5.37
CA ILE A 156 -15.14 6.95 -6.82
C ILE A 156 -16.07 7.99 -7.48
N GLU A 157 -17.30 8.12 -6.98
CA GLU A 157 -18.35 8.93 -7.61
C GLU A 157 -18.36 10.39 -7.16
N LYS A 158 -18.20 10.66 -5.87
CA LYS A 158 -18.29 12.02 -5.33
C LYS A 158 -16.93 12.70 -5.42
N PRO A 159 -16.78 13.82 -6.16
CA PRO A 159 -15.49 14.48 -6.33
C PRO A 159 -14.89 15.01 -5.02
N ASP A 160 -15.71 15.46 -4.09
CA ASP A 160 -15.34 16.06 -2.80
C ASP A 160 -15.09 15.05 -1.67
N ALA A 161 -15.55 13.80 -1.81
CA ALA A 161 -15.32 12.77 -0.81
C ALA A 161 -13.82 12.53 -0.56
N THR A 162 -13.37 12.65 0.69
CA THR A 162 -11.96 12.46 1.05
C THR A 162 -11.69 11.02 1.46
N ILE A 163 -10.45 10.57 1.25
CA ILE A 163 -10.02 9.23 1.68
C ILE A 163 -10.00 9.12 3.20
N ASP A 164 -9.75 10.24 3.88
CA ASP A 164 -9.69 10.27 5.34
C ASP A 164 -11.07 10.08 5.94
N ASP A 165 -12.09 10.82 5.48
CA ASP A 165 -13.47 10.65 5.94
C ASP A 165 -13.95 9.20 5.70
N ALA A 166 -13.74 8.67 4.49
CA ALA A 166 -14.10 7.30 4.19
C ALA A 166 -13.36 6.28 5.08
N TYR A 167 -12.10 6.53 5.44
CA TYR A 167 -11.33 5.65 6.33
C TYR A 167 -11.83 5.71 7.78
N GLU A 168 -12.13 6.91 8.28
CA GLU A 168 -12.67 7.13 9.63
C GLU A 168 -14.05 6.50 9.77
N ASP A 169 -14.94 6.73 8.79
CA ASP A 169 -16.33 6.26 8.80
C ASP A 169 -16.46 4.74 8.72
N THR A 170 -15.51 4.06 8.05
CA THR A 170 -15.67 2.64 7.73
C THR A 170 -14.80 1.71 8.55
N VAL A 171 -13.54 2.07 8.83
CA VAL A 171 -12.56 1.06 9.24
C VAL A 171 -11.61 1.52 10.34
N GLN A 172 -11.56 2.78 10.76
CA GLN A 172 -10.54 3.21 11.73
C GLN A 172 -10.46 2.30 12.98
N MET A 173 -11.60 2.05 13.64
CA MET A 173 -11.65 1.19 14.82
C MET A 173 -11.34 -0.28 14.49
N MET A 174 -11.86 -0.80 13.38
CA MET A 174 -11.61 -2.18 12.95
C MET A 174 -10.14 -2.42 12.57
N VAL A 175 -9.49 -1.45 11.91
CA VAL A 175 -8.04 -1.51 11.62
C VAL A 175 -7.24 -1.52 12.91
N GLU A 176 -7.59 -0.68 13.88
CA GLU A 176 -6.89 -0.62 15.16
C GLU A 176 -7.00 -1.95 15.92
N VAL A 177 -8.19 -2.55 15.95
CA VAL A 177 -8.42 -3.88 16.53
C VAL A 177 -7.64 -4.97 15.78
N ASP A 178 -7.66 -4.99 14.45
CA ASP A 178 -6.90 -5.97 13.66
C ASP A 178 -5.37 -5.80 13.81
N LYS A 179 -4.87 -4.55 13.86
CA LYS A 179 -3.46 -4.25 14.15
C LYS A 179 -3.08 -4.76 15.55
N LEU A 180 -3.94 -4.58 16.54
CA LEU A 180 -3.74 -5.12 17.88
C LEU A 180 -3.67 -6.65 17.83
N GLY A 181 -4.61 -7.31 17.14
CA GLY A 181 -4.60 -8.75 16.92
C GLY A 181 -3.29 -9.26 16.31
N ARG A 182 -2.85 -8.66 15.19
CA ARG A 182 -1.58 -9.02 14.53
C ARG A 182 -0.35 -8.83 15.42
N ARG A 183 -0.32 -7.77 16.23
CA ARG A 183 0.76 -7.52 17.20
C ARG A 183 0.76 -8.58 18.30
N THR A 184 -0.41 -8.94 18.83
CA THR A 184 -0.56 -10.00 19.83
C THR A 184 -0.08 -11.34 19.28
N SER A 185 -0.49 -11.72 18.07
CA SER A 185 0.00 -12.97 17.43
C SER A 185 1.51 -12.96 17.22
N SER A 186 2.06 -11.84 16.74
CA SER A 186 3.52 -11.68 16.56
C SER A 186 4.26 -11.78 17.90
N MET A 187 3.71 -11.20 18.95
CA MET A 187 4.29 -11.23 20.29
C MET A 187 4.26 -12.64 20.88
N ILE A 188 3.17 -13.39 20.71
CA ILE A 188 3.10 -14.82 21.08
C ILE A 188 4.16 -15.62 20.35
N ALA A 189 4.35 -15.40 19.04
CA ALA A 189 5.38 -16.09 18.27
C ALA A 189 6.80 -15.79 18.79
N VAL A 190 7.06 -14.55 19.19
CA VAL A 190 8.34 -14.15 19.81
C VAL A 190 8.52 -14.83 21.16
N PHE A 191 7.52 -14.83 22.04
CA PHE A 191 7.56 -15.54 23.32
C PHE A 191 7.81 -17.04 23.12
N SER A 192 7.08 -17.67 22.20
CA SER A 192 7.26 -19.09 21.86
C SER A 192 8.69 -19.37 21.42
N ARG A 193 9.24 -18.56 20.50
CA ARG A 193 10.61 -18.73 20.02
C ARG A 193 11.63 -18.57 21.14
N LEU A 194 11.51 -17.52 21.95
CA LEU A 194 12.46 -17.22 23.03
C LEU A 194 12.40 -18.28 24.13
N LEU A 195 11.21 -18.72 24.55
CA LEU A 195 11.05 -19.79 25.55
C LEU A 195 11.68 -21.10 25.10
N SER A 196 11.59 -21.43 23.80
CA SER A 196 12.26 -22.60 23.24
C SER A 196 13.79 -22.44 23.17
N GLN A 197 14.29 -21.27 22.81
CA GLN A 197 15.72 -21.02 22.64
C GLN A 197 16.48 -20.86 23.96
N THR A 198 15.83 -20.36 25.00
CA THR A 198 16.43 -20.16 26.33
C THR A 198 16.15 -21.32 27.28
N ALA A 199 15.60 -22.44 26.81
CA ALA A 199 15.25 -23.56 27.67
C ALA A 199 16.48 -24.06 28.47
N GLY A 200 16.36 -24.06 29.81
CA GLY A 200 17.44 -24.48 30.71
C GLY A 200 18.52 -23.41 30.98
N THR A 201 18.35 -22.18 30.47
CA THR A 201 19.25 -21.05 30.77
C THR A 201 18.62 -20.08 31.76
N VAL A 202 19.42 -19.20 32.36
CA VAL A 202 18.95 -18.19 33.33
C VAL A 202 18.00 -17.18 32.65
N GLU A 203 18.22 -16.93 31.36
CA GLU A 203 17.38 -16.05 30.54
C GLU A 203 15.96 -16.61 30.35
N ASN A 204 15.71 -17.90 30.60
CA ASN A 204 14.37 -18.49 30.53
C ASN A 204 13.43 -17.88 31.56
N ASP A 205 13.93 -17.68 32.78
CA ASP A 205 13.14 -17.15 33.89
C ASP A 205 12.79 -15.69 33.65
N ASP A 206 13.67 -14.94 33.01
CA ASP A 206 13.39 -13.57 32.57
C ASP A 206 12.30 -13.51 31.49
N VAL A 207 12.34 -14.40 30.49
CA VAL A 207 11.30 -14.46 29.45
C VAL A 207 9.95 -14.84 30.07
N LYS A 208 9.92 -15.81 31.00
CA LYS A 208 8.69 -16.17 31.75
C LYS A 208 8.17 -15.00 32.59
N ARG A 209 9.06 -14.28 33.28
CA ARG A 209 8.70 -13.11 34.09
C ARG A 209 8.06 -12.00 33.24
N LEU A 210 8.63 -11.72 32.07
CA LEU A 210 8.05 -10.76 31.12
C LEU A 210 6.66 -11.18 30.64
N GLY A 211 6.48 -12.47 30.33
CA GLY A 211 5.17 -13.02 29.95
C GLY A 211 4.12 -12.87 31.05
N HIS A 212 4.44 -13.25 32.29
CA HIS A 212 3.52 -13.09 33.41
C HIS A 212 3.16 -11.63 33.70
N ASN A 213 4.13 -10.71 33.63
CA ASN A 213 3.86 -9.28 33.82
C ASN A 213 2.88 -8.75 32.77
N LEU A 214 3.07 -9.13 31.50
CA LEU A 214 2.15 -8.78 30.42
C LEU A 214 0.72 -9.30 30.69
N ILE A 215 0.59 -10.56 31.13
CA ILE A 215 -0.72 -11.14 31.49
C ILE A 215 -1.38 -10.34 32.61
N THR A 216 -0.65 -10.04 33.69
CA THR A 216 -1.18 -9.27 34.83
C THR A 216 -1.66 -7.88 34.41
N GLN A 217 -0.88 -7.16 33.60
CA GLN A 217 -1.26 -5.82 33.14
C GLN A 217 -2.49 -5.86 32.22
N LEU A 218 -2.57 -6.85 31.33
CA LEU A 218 -3.72 -7.01 30.43
C LEU A 218 -4.97 -7.39 31.20
N ALA A 219 -4.89 -8.32 32.15
CA ALA A 219 -6.02 -8.72 32.99
C ALA A 219 -6.58 -7.53 33.77
N ALA A 220 -5.71 -6.78 34.46
CA ALA A 220 -6.12 -5.61 35.22
C ALA A 220 -6.79 -4.52 34.34
N LEU A 221 -6.32 -4.36 33.10
CA LEU A 221 -6.92 -3.42 32.16
C LEU A 221 -8.30 -3.88 31.71
N LEU A 222 -8.48 -5.17 31.38
CA LEU A 222 -9.78 -5.72 30.98
C LEU A 222 -10.81 -5.66 32.12
N ASP A 223 -10.42 -6.06 33.34
CA ASP A 223 -11.28 -6.03 34.52
C ASP A 223 -11.77 -4.59 34.85
N ALA A 224 -10.90 -3.59 34.68
CA ALA A 224 -11.24 -2.19 34.91
C ALA A 224 -12.31 -1.67 33.93
N TYR A 225 -12.29 -2.14 32.68
CA TYR A 225 -13.30 -1.78 31.68
C TYR A 225 -14.62 -2.53 31.90
N GLU A 226 -14.58 -3.81 32.30
CA GLU A 226 -15.79 -4.59 32.61
C GLU A 226 -16.52 -4.09 33.86
N THR A 227 -15.80 -3.49 34.82
CA THR A 227 -16.40 -2.90 36.04
C THR A 227 -16.96 -1.49 35.81
N SER A 228 -16.57 -0.83 34.72
CA SER A 228 -16.99 0.54 34.37
C SER A 228 -18.11 0.61 33.32
N ALA A 229 -18.51 -0.54 32.75
CA ALA A 229 -19.58 -0.70 31.77
C ALA A 229 -20.87 -1.23 32.42
#